data_AF-K0VN44-F1
#
_entry.id   AF-K0VN44-F1
#
_cell.length_a   1.000
_cell.length_b   1.000
_cell.length_c   1.000
_cell.angle_alpha   90.00
_cell.angle_beta   90.00
_cell.angle_gamma   90.00
#
_symmetry.space_group_name_H-M   'P 1'
#
loop_
_entity.id
_entity.type
_entity.pdbx_description
1 polymer ?
#
loop_
_entity_poly.entity_id
_entity_poly.type
_entity_poly.pdbx_seq_one_letter_code
_entity_poly.pdbx_strand_id
1 'polypeptide(L)'
;MQTETTPGTMLKTMREKPPLVQCITNYVAMNIAANVLLAAGASPAMVHAAEEAGEFAGIASALTINIGTLSTQWIEGMRAAAKAANAARKP
;
A
#
# COMPACT_ATOMS: atom_id res chain seq x y z
N MET A 1 -12.39 -11.81 -27.70
CA MET A 1 -13.44 -11.77 -26.66
C MET A 1 -12.93 -10.86 -25.56
N GLN A 2 -13.44 -9.65 -25.42
CA GLN A 2 -13.04 -8.77 -24.31
C GLN A 2 -13.55 -9.41 -23.03
N THR A 3 -12.66 -9.75 -22.11
CA THR A 3 -13.05 -10.21 -20.78
C THR A 3 -13.74 -9.06 -20.07
N GLU A 4 -15.04 -9.21 -19.82
CA GLU A 4 -15.84 -8.25 -19.06
C GLU A 4 -15.17 -7.99 -17.70
N THR A 5 -14.93 -6.71 -17.38
CA THR A 5 -14.29 -6.34 -16.11
C THR A 5 -15.32 -6.44 -15.00
N THR A 6 -15.29 -7.56 -14.28
CA THR A 6 -16.10 -7.82 -13.09
C THR A 6 -15.22 -7.84 -11.83
N PRO A 7 -15.77 -7.64 -10.63
CA PRO A 7 -15.00 -7.76 -9.39
C PRO A 7 -14.28 -9.11 -9.25
N GLY A 8 -14.93 -10.20 -9.69
CA GLY A 8 -14.32 -11.54 -9.69
C GLY A 8 -13.11 -11.65 -10.61
N THR A 9 -13.20 -11.08 -11.83
CA THR A 9 -12.05 -11.06 -12.75
C THR A 9 -10.91 -10.18 -12.25
N MET A 10 -11.21 -9.02 -11.63
CA MET A 10 -10.18 -8.14 -11.04
C MET A 10 -9.45 -8.82 -9.88
N LEU A 11 -10.20 -9.47 -8.98
CA LEU A 11 -9.62 -10.20 -7.86
C LEU A 11 -8.74 -11.36 -8.34
N LYS A 12 -9.18 -12.09 -9.37
CA LYS A 12 -8.39 -13.15 -10.00
C LYS A 12 -7.07 -12.60 -10.56
N THR A 13 -7.13 -11.54 -11.37
CA THR A 13 -5.94 -10.93 -11.98
C THR A 13 -4.96 -10.39 -10.92
N MET A 14 -5.46 -9.78 -9.84
CA MET A 14 -4.61 -9.33 -8.73
C MET A 14 -3.87 -10.50 -8.07
N ARG A 15 -4.55 -11.64 -7.85
CA ARG A 15 -3.95 -12.84 -7.23
C ARG A 15 -2.92 -13.54 -8.11
N GLU A 16 -2.99 -13.40 -9.44
CA GLU A 16 -1.96 -13.91 -10.37
C GLU A 16 -0.63 -13.18 -10.23
N LYS A 17 -0.66 -11.91 -9.79
CA LYS A 17 0.52 -11.08 -9.52
C LYS A 17 0.32 -10.30 -8.21
N PRO A 18 0.47 -10.97 -7.05
CA PRO A 18 0.22 -10.37 -5.75
C PRO A 18 0.93 -9.02 -5.59
N PRO A 19 0.21 -7.90 -5.44
CA PRO A 19 0.86 -6.60 -5.30
C PRO A 19 1.50 -6.47 -3.93
N LEU A 20 2.72 -5.94 -3.90
CA LEU A 20 3.35 -5.45 -2.67
C LEU A 20 2.75 -4.07 -2.34
N VAL A 21 2.04 -3.95 -1.21
CA VAL A 21 1.37 -2.72 -0.81
C VAL A 21 2.07 -2.14 0.42
N GLN A 22 2.62 -0.94 0.28
CA GLN A 22 3.12 -0.19 1.44
C GLN A 22 1.94 0.40 2.21
N CYS A 23 1.85 0.08 3.49
CA CYS A 23 0.79 0.54 4.37
C CYS A 23 1.34 1.48 5.44
N ILE A 24 1.15 2.79 5.26
CA ILE A 24 1.36 3.77 6.31
C ILE A 24 0.00 4.08 6.95
N THR A 25 -0.35 3.29 7.95
CA THR A 25 -1.67 3.32 8.60
C THR A 25 -1.57 3.50 10.10
N ASN A 26 -2.68 3.83 10.74
CA ASN A 26 -2.77 3.96 12.19
C ASN A 26 -2.64 2.62 12.92
N TYR A 27 -2.24 2.68 14.20
CA TYR A 27 -2.07 1.50 15.05
C TYR A 27 -3.35 0.67 15.22
N VAL A 28 -4.52 1.32 15.25
CA VAL A 28 -5.82 0.63 15.42
C VAL A 28 -6.14 -0.26 14.21
N ALA A 29 -5.82 0.22 13.00
CA ALA A 29 -6.12 -0.45 11.75
C ALA A 29 -4.96 -1.31 11.21
N MET A 30 -3.77 -1.25 11.82
CA MET A 30 -2.57 -1.87 11.25
C MET A 30 -2.72 -3.38 11.03
N ASN A 31 -3.16 -4.11 12.05
CA ASN A 31 -3.32 -5.56 11.95
C ASN A 31 -4.45 -5.96 10.99
N ILE A 32 -5.59 -5.27 11.04
CA ILE A 32 -6.72 -5.58 10.17
C ILE A 32 -6.41 -5.26 8.71
N ALA A 33 -5.72 -4.16 8.42
CA ALA A 33 -5.29 -3.82 7.06
C ALA A 33 -4.34 -4.88 6.49
N ALA A 34 -3.37 -5.35 7.31
CA ALA A 34 -2.48 -6.44 6.92
C ALA A 34 -3.25 -7.70 6.56
N ASN A 35 -4.12 -8.16 7.46
CA ASN A 35 -4.84 -9.41 7.30
C ASN A 35 -5.86 -9.35 6.16
N VAL A 36 -6.51 -8.21 5.92
CA VAL A 36 -7.40 -8.03 4.76
C VAL A 36 -6.62 -8.12 3.45
N LEU A 37 -5.45 -7.49 3.35
CA LEU A 37 -4.59 -7.59 2.17
C LEU A 37 -4.10 -9.02 1.94
N LEU A 38 -3.66 -9.71 2.99
CA LEU A 38 -3.26 -11.12 2.92
C LEU A 38 -4.42 -12.02 2.46
N ALA A 39 -5.61 -11.85 3.05
CA ALA A 39 -6.80 -12.61 2.68
C ALA A 39 -7.27 -12.33 1.24
N ALA A 40 -7.09 -11.09 0.77
CA ALA A 40 -7.33 -10.73 -0.62
C ALA A 40 -6.30 -11.37 -1.57
N GLY A 41 -5.11 -11.71 -1.09
CA GLY A 41 -4.00 -12.32 -1.85
C GLY A 41 -2.94 -11.32 -2.29
N ALA A 42 -2.83 -10.18 -1.59
CA ALA A 42 -1.76 -9.20 -1.73
C ALA A 42 -0.71 -9.37 -0.62
N SER A 43 0.39 -8.62 -0.70
CA SER A 43 1.47 -8.63 0.29
C SER A 43 1.57 -7.26 0.98
N PRO A 44 1.16 -7.12 2.25
CA PRO A 44 1.28 -5.86 2.98
C PRO A 44 2.70 -5.65 3.55
N ALA A 45 3.14 -4.39 3.63
CA ALA A 45 4.36 -3.99 4.33
C ALA A 45 4.18 -2.65 5.07
N MET A 46 4.46 -2.63 6.37
CA MET A 46 4.22 -1.49 7.26
C MET A 46 5.48 -0.63 7.42
N VAL A 47 5.93 -0.02 6.32
CA VAL A 47 7.17 0.79 6.29
C VAL A 47 6.81 2.27 6.36
N HIS A 48 7.11 2.92 7.49
CA HIS A 48 6.71 4.31 7.75
C HIS A 48 7.85 5.22 8.24
N ALA A 49 9.03 4.66 8.57
CA ALA A 49 10.17 5.45 9.02
C ALA A 49 10.66 6.37 7.88
N ALA A 50 10.99 7.62 8.19
CA ALA A 50 11.30 8.64 7.18
C ALA A 50 12.53 8.27 6.33
N GLU A 51 13.43 7.49 6.91
CA GLU A 51 14.68 7.01 6.35
C GLU A 51 14.48 6.00 5.22
N GLU A 52 13.39 5.24 5.24
CA GLU A 52 13.15 4.11 4.30
C GLU A 52 11.80 4.21 3.56
N ALA A 53 10.83 4.98 4.05
CA ALA A 53 9.48 5.00 3.51
C ALA A 53 9.41 5.46 2.05
N GLY A 54 10.27 6.41 1.65
CA GLY A 54 10.36 6.88 0.27
C GLY A 54 10.96 5.84 -0.68
N GLU A 55 12.08 5.21 -0.28
CA GLU A 55 12.72 4.16 -1.08
C GLU A 55 11.76 2.97 -1.26
N PHE A 56 11.09 2.56 -0.17
CA PHE A 56 10.13 1.47 -0.20
C PHE A 56 8.93 1.78 -1.10
N ALA A 57 8.43 3.03 -1.10
CA ALA A 57 7.33 3.44 -1.98
C ALA A 57 7.68 3.32 -3.47
N GLY A 58 8.94 3.55 -3.83
CA GLY A 58 9.42 3.43 -5.21
C GLY A 58 9.40 1.98 -5.74
N ILE A 59 9.61 1.00 -4.85
CA ILE A 59 9.59 -0.43 -5.20
C ILE A 59 8.20 -1.06 -5.06
N ALA A 60 7.34 -0.51 -4.21
CA ALA A 60 6.00 -1.03 -3.98
C ALA A 60 5.15 -1.02 -5.26
N SER A 61 4.10 -1.85 -5.26
CA SER A 61 3.08 -1.86 -6.31
C SER A 61 2.03 -0.78 -6.10
N ALA A 62 1.76 -0.42 -4.83
CA ALA A 62 0.86 0.65 -4.43
C ALA A 62 1.22 1.17 -3.04
N LEU A 63 0.80 2.40 -2.74
CA LEU A 63 0.93 3.04 -1.43
C LEU A 63 -0.46 3.32 -0.85
N THR A 64 -0.66 3.00 0.43
CA THR A 64 -1.82 3.48 1.20
C THR A 64 -1.38 4.32 2.39
N ILE A 65 -1.96 5.51 2.51
CA ILE A 65 -1.76 6.44 3.62
C ILE A 65 -3.10 6.63 4.33
N ASN A 66 -3.16 6.25 5.61
CA ASN A 66 -4.32 6.46 6.47
C ASN A 66 -3.96 7.41 7.61
N ILE A 67 -4.62 8.56 7.65
CA ILE A 67 -4.38 9.65 8.62
C ILE A 67 -5.32 9.62 9.84
N GLY A 68 -6.04 8.52 10.06
CA GLY A 68 -7.10 8.42 11.07
C GLY A 68 -6.64 8.66 12.51
N THR A 69 -5.39 8.33 12.86
CA THR A 69 -4.76 8.73 14.13
C THR A 69 -3.35 9.25 13.85
N LEU A 70 -3.27 10.34 13.08
CA LEU A 70 -1.99 10.91 12.62
C LEU A 70 -1.03 11.20 13.79
N SER A 71 0.23 10.77 13.65
CA SER A 71 1.35 11.12 14.53
C SER A 71 2.35 11.98 13.78
N THR A 72 2.86 13.03 14.43
CA THR A 72 3.89 13.92 13.86
C THR A 72 5.14 13.18 13.42
N GLN A 73 5.50 12.10 14.14
CA GLN A 73 6.66 11.25 13.84
C GLN A 73 6.55 10.53 12.50
N TRP A 74 5.34 10.36 11.96
CA TRP A 74 5.10 9.64 10.72
C TRP A 74 4.84 10.56 9.53
N ILE A 75 4.59 11.84 9.76
CA ILE A 75 4.26 12.81 8.70
C ILE A 75 5.39 12.87 7.66
N GLU A 76 6.64 12.91 8.11
CA GLU A 76 7.79 12.96 7.20
C GLU A 76 7.89 11.69 6.35
N GLY A 77 7.70 10.51 6.96
CA GLY A 77 7.64 9.24 6.21
C GLY A 77 6.48 9.17 5.22
N MET A 78 5.28 9.63 5.61
CA MET A 78 4.12 9.73 4.70
C MET A 78 4.41 10.65 3.51
N ARG A 79 5.03 11.80 3.75
CA ARG A 79 5.40 12.76 2.69
C ARG A 79 6.46 12.19 1.77
N ALA A 80 7.48 11.53 2.32
CA ALA A 80 8.54 10.88 1.56
C ALA A 80 7.96 9.78 0.65
N ALA A 81 7.13 8.90 1.20
CA ALA A 81 6.46 7.84 0.46
C ALA A 81 5.56 8.39 -0.66
N ALA A 82 4.71 9.38 -0.36
CA ALA A 82 3.82 9.97 -1.37
C ALA A 82 4.58 10.62 -2.54
N LYS A 83 5.67 11.35 -2.25
CA LYS A 83 6.52 11.95 -3.29
C LYS A 83 7.18 10.87 -4.16
N ALA A 84 7.73 9.84 -3.54
CA ALA A 84 8.41 8.76 -4.25
C ALA A 84 7.45 7.89 -5.07
N ALA A 85 6.29 7.53 -4.52
CA ALA A 85 5.23 6.81 -5.24
C ALA A 85 4.80 7.59 -6.50
N ASN A 86 4.54 8.89 -6.37
CA ASN A 86 4.17 9.74 -7.50
C ASN A 86 5.28 9.81 -8.57
N ALA A 87 6.55 9.99 -8.15
CA ALA A 87 7.69 10.00 -9.07
C ALA A 87 7.87 8.65 -9.81
N ALA A 88 7.63 7.53 -9.12
CA ALA A 88 7.70 6.18 -9.66
C ALA A 88 6.41 5.72 -10.36
N ARG A 89 5.38 6.59 -10.45
CA ARG A 89 4.04 6.32 -10.99
C ARG A 89 3.38 5.10 -10.35
N LYS A 90 3.56 4.95 -9.05
CA LYS A 90 2.84 3.98 -8.23
C LYS A 90 1.55 4.62 -7.74
N PRO A 91 0.40 3.94 -7.87
CA PRO A 91 -0.86 4.43 -7.33
C PRO A 91 -0.85 4.47 -5.79
#